data_AF-A0A527ZHA0-F1
#
_entry.id   AF-A0A527ZHA0-F1
#
_cell.length_a   1.000
_cell.length_b   1.000
_cell.length_c   1.000
_cell.angle_alpha   90.00
_cell.angle_beta   90.00
_cell.angle_gamma   90.00
#
_symmetry.space_group_name_H-M   'P 1'
#
loop_
_entity.id
_entity.type
_entity.pdbx_description
1 polymer ?
#
loop_
_entity_poly.entity_id
_entity_poly.type
_entity_poly.pdbx_seq_one_letter_code
_entity_poly.pdbx_strand_id
1 'polypeptide(L)' 'GMTPDEYRAKWGLPADYPMVAPNYAAARSALAKTMGLGRRPKEPETSAPAAVKRTRKKVAA' A
#
# COMPACT_ATOMS: atom_id res chain seq x y z
N GLY A 1 7.22 22.77 -3.58
CA GLY A 1 6.10 22.50 -2.66
C GLY A 1 6.68 22.09 -1.33
N MET A 2 6.12 22.57 -0.22
CA MET A 2 6.61 22.27 1.13
C MET A 2 6.19 20.86 1.55
N THR A 3 7.09 20.10 2.19
CA THR A 3 6.72 18.80 2.73
C THR A 3 5.78 18.97 3.93
N PRO A 4 4.93 17.98 4.24
CA PRO A 4 4.04 18.05 5.41
C PRO A 4 4.78 18.25 6.72
N ASP A 5 6.03 17.79 6.81
CA ASP A 5 6.88 17.95 7.99
C ASP A 5 7.35 19.39 8.16
N GLU A 6 7.86 20.02 7.09
CA GLU A 6 8.26 21.43 7.10
C GLU A 6 7.11 22.38 7.43
N TYR A 7 5.89 22.06 6.98
CA TYR A 7 4.70 22.84 7.36
C TYR A 7 4.40 22.73 8.86
N ARG A 8 4.53 21.54 9.45
CA ARG A 8 4.36 21.35 10.90
C ARG A 8 5.40 22.11 11.69
N ALA A 9 6.67 22.02 11.29
CA ALA A 9 7.77 22.71 11.92
C ALA A 9 7.59 24.25 11.85
N LYS A 10 7.14 24.77 10.71
CA LYS A 10 6.89 26.21 10.52
C LYS A 10 5.81 26.77 11.43
N TRP A 11 4.78 25.98 11.73
CA TRP A 11 3.61 26.40 12.51
C TRP A 11 3.57 25.82 13.93
N GLY A 12 4.61 25.09 14.34
CA GLY A 12 4.69 24.46 15.67
C GLY A 12 3.61 23.39 15.92
N LEU A 13 3.14 22.72 14.87
CA LEU A 13 2.09 21.70 14.98
C LEU A 13 2.66 20.36 15.47
N PRO A 14 1.90 19.59 16.27
CA PRO A 14 2.27 18.23 16.65
C PRO A 14 2.49 17.32 15.43
N ALA A 15 3.38 16.32 15.58
CA ALA A 15 3.61 15.31 14.54
C ALA A 15 2.33 14.55 14.15
N ASP A 16 1.45 14.33 15.12
CA ASP A 16 0.16 13.65 14.96
C ASP A 16 -0.93 14.53 14.33
N TYR A 17 -0.63 15.80 14.03
CA TYR A 17 -1.64 16.70 13.50
C TYR A 17 -2.06 16.27 12.08
N PRO A 18 -3.38 16.04 11.85
CA PRO A 18 -3.87 15.65 10.55
C PRO A 18 -3.83 16.87 9.62
N MET A 19 -3.01 16.80 8.57
CA MET A 19 -2.95 17.84 7.53
C MET A 19 -4.23 17.98 6.73
N VAL A 20 -5.11 16.99 6.82
CA VAL A 20 -6.35 16.92 6.07
C VAL A 20 -7.45 16.55 7.04
N ALA A 21 -8.58 17.24 6.95
CA ALA A 21 -9.73 16.95 7.78
C ALA A 21 -10.14 15.46 7.64
N PRO A 22 -10.43 14.75 8.75
CA PRO A 22 -10.80 13.33 8.70
C PRO A 22 -12.01 13.05 7.80
N ASN A 23 -13.02 13.92 7.82
CA ASN A 23 -14.20 13.81 6.96
C ASN A 23 -13.86 13.93 5.47
N TYR A 24 -12.93 14.82 5.11
CA TYR A 24 -12.49 14.98 3.73
C TYR A 24 -11.66 13.78 3.25
N ALA A 25 -10.79 13.25 4.11
CA ALA A 25 -10.05 12.02 3.83
C ALA A 25 -10.99 10.83 3.56
N ALA A 26 -12.07 10.71 4.34
CA ALA A 26 -13.10 9.69 4.14
C ALA A 26 -13.83 9.84 2.80
N ALA A 27 -14.30 11.06 2.48
CA ALA A 27 -14.98 11.33 1.21
C ALA A 27 -14.07 11.07 -0.01
N ARG A 28 -12.80 11.50 0.07
CA ARG A 28 -11.82 11.27 -1.00
C ARG A 28 -11.46 9.79 -1.16
N SER A 29 -11.35 9.05 -0.05
CA SER A 29 -11.13 7.59 -0.08
C SER A 29 -12.29 6.85 -0.72
N ALA A 30 -13.54 7.24 -0.41
CA ALA A 30 -14.73 6.64 -1.00
C ALA A 30 -14.74 6.83 -2.53
N LEU A 31 -14.53 8.06 -2.99
CA LEU A 31 -14.44 8.38 -4.42
C LEU A 31 -13.30 7.61 -5.12
N ALA A 32 -12.14 7.53 -4.49
CA ALA A 32 -11.02 6.76 -5.02
C ALA A 32 -11.38 5.27 -5.20
N LYS A 33 -12.05 4.68 -4.21
CA LYS A 33 -12.50 3.27 -4.25
C LYS A 33 -13.57 3.03 -5.33
N THR A 34 -14.49 3.97 -5.54
CA THR A 34 -15.48 3.85 -6.62
C THR A 34 -14.82 3.96 -8.00
N MET A 35 -13.80 4.81 -8.12
CA MET A 35 -12.97 4.93 -9.33
C MET A 35 -11.96 3.79 -9.52
N GLY A 36 -11.93 2.79 -8.64
CA GLY A 36 -11.09 1.61 -8.77
C GLY A 36 -9.66 1.75 -8.27
N LEU A 37 -9.31 2.88 -7.62
CA LEU A 37 -7.99 3.10 -7.03
C LEU A 37 -7.84 2.23 -5.77
N GLY A 38 -6.80 1.38 -5.74
CA GLY A 38 -6.52 0.46 -4.63
C GLY A 38 -7.09 -0.96 -4.80
N ARG A 39 -7.72 -1.29 -5.94
CA ARG A 39 -7.97 -2.69 -6.31
C ARG A 39 -6.66 -3.31 -6.77
N ARG A 40 -6.26 -4.41 -6.14
CA ARG A 40 -5.20 -5.27 -6.69
C ARG A 40 -5.76 -5.84 -8.00
N PRO A 41 -5.02 -5.81 -9.13
CA PRO A 41 -5.44 -6.55 -10.31
C PRO A 41 -5.67 -7.99 -9.85
N LYS A 42 -6.83 -8.57 -10.18
CA LYS A 42 -7.08 -9.98 -9.91
C LYS A 42 -5.97 -10.73 -10.62
N GLU A 43 -5.06 -11.35 -9.85
CA GLU A 43 -4.14 -12.34 -10.40
C GLU A 43 -5.03 -13.31 -11.18
N PRO A 44 -4.81 -13.43 -12.51
CA PRO A 44 -5.59 -14.39 -13.28
C PRO A 44 -5.34 -15.74 -12.62
N GLU A 45 -6.42 -16.40 -12.24
CA GLU A 45 -6.39 -17.73 -11.65
C GLU A 45 -5.99 -18.74 -12.73
N THR A 46 -4.71 -18.72 -13.10
CA THR A 46 -4.03 -19.93 -13.51
C THR A 46 -3.68 -20.67 -12.23
N SER A 47 -4.60 -21.54 -11.84
CA SER A 47 -4.34 -22.69 -11.00
C SER A 47 -3.06 -23.43 -11.43
N ALA A 48 -2.04 -23.42 -10.58
CA ALA A 48 -1.16 -24.56 -10.36
C ALA A 48 -0.65 -24.49 -8.91
N PRO A 49 -1.06 -25.41 -8.02
CA PRO A 49 -0.79 -25.30 -6.59
C PRO A 49 0.65 -25.67 -6.24
N ALA A 50 1.19 -24.91 -5.29
CA ALA A 50 2.24 -25.21 -4.32
C ALA A 50 3.08 -26.51 -4.45
N ALA A 51 4.38 -26.29 -4.61
CA ALA A 51 5.45 -26.90 -3.82
C ALA A 51 5.28 -28.38 -3.40
N VAL A 52 5.88 -29.29 -4.17
CA VAL A 52 6.24 -30.63 -3.71
C VAL A 52 7.76 -30.81 -3.79
N LYS A 53 8.36 -30.77 -2.59
CA LYS A 53 9.57 -31.50 -2.15
C LYS A 53 10.93 -31.01 -2.65
N ARG A 54 11.60 -30.25 -1.78
CA ARG A 54 13.05 -30.39 -1.55
C ARG A 54 13.33 -31.89 -1.32
N THR A 55 14.26 -32.51 -2.06
CA THR A 55 15.35 -33.32 -1.46
C THR A 55 16.28 -33.89 -2.54
N ARG A 56 17.59 -33.72 -2.27
CA ARG A 56 18.72 -34.63 -2.56
C ARG A 56 19.37 -34.68 -3.96
N LYS A 57 20.62 -34.20 -3.92
CA LYS A 57 21.85 -34.91 -4.31
C LYS A 57 22.32 -34.60 -5.75
N LYS A 58 23.25 -33.66 -5.92
CA LYS A 58 24.72 -33.83 -5.77
C LYS A 58 25.31 -34.66 -6.92
N VAL A 59 25.99 -33.94 -7.83
CA VAL A 59 27.33 -34.20 -8.41
C VAL A 59 27.55 -35.45 -9.30
N ALA A 60 28.15 -35.17 -10.47
CA ALA A 60 29.05 -35.99 -11.30
C ALA A 60 28.50 -37.20 -12.06
N ALA A 61 28.66 -37.19 -13.39
CA ALA A 61 29.64 -38.00 -14.15
C ALA A 61 29.62 -37.55 -15.62
#